data_AF-A0A8S3VD19-F1
#
_entry.id   AF-A0A8S3VD19-F1
#
_cell.length_a   1.000
_cell.length_b   1.000
_cell.length_c   1.000
_cell.angle_alpha   90.00
_cell.angle_beta   90.00
_cell.angle_gamma   90.00
#
_symmetry.space_group_name_H-M   'P 1'
#
loop_
_entity.id
_entity.type
_entity.pdbx_description
1 polymer ?
#
loop_
_entity_poly.entity_id
_entity_poly.type
_entity_poly.pdbx_seq_one_letter_code
_entity_poly.pdbx_strand_id
1 'polypeptide(L)'
;MKTLSGVLQQVKSSASVYVQLLEKDLKNVKENLDKTITYLKTRISTNNIQKAKAVEEIRHMRKSIDDLLTNVEQNLHNDLECKHSELNSEIVNLVQQMEQQASKINQMQSEYTKLTQYPTDLQMYFGMKEIEKATSQSAKYIDDLERDDHFYEKNIQVRISSELQSILQDVNSFGDIQINTSPSTLQLKAGRKDQTQHLVKNIPEIEQIKPSLLRTLISPNDMSSVEIRACVALPDGHIYGTIWQESKVSCYKSTGELLWTFKHDDIEIPQGISLDKNGFVYKPSSGNDSIVVVSPDGKVCKTILSSENGINEPWAIDIHRETRIMIVSNKIRNGLRARDSAFVYKI
;
A
#
# COMPACT_ATOMS: atom_id res chain seq x y z
N MET A 1 -83.62 100.52 -9.58
CA MET A 1 -82.23 100.20 -9.20
C MET A 1 -82.25 99.43 -7.89
N LYS A 2 -81.71 98.21 -7.84
CA LYS A 2 -81.47 97.54 -6.56
C LYS A 2 -80.50 98.40 -5.76
N THR A 3 -80.79 98.70 -4.50
CA THR A 3 -79.88 99.47 -3.64
C THR A 3 -78.58 98.68 -3.45
N LEU A 4 -77.44 99.38 -3.37
CA LEU A 4 -76.12 98.76 -3.17
C LEU A 4 -76.12 97.80 -1.95
N SER A 5 -76.88 98.15 -0.92
CA SER A 5 -77.17 97.33 0.26
C SER A 5 -77.78 95.96 -0.09
N GLY A 6 -78.78 95.91 -0.98
CA GLY A 6 -79.43 94.66 -1.38
C GLY A 6 -78.53 93.74 -2.20
N VAL A 7 -77.65 94.29 -3.05
CA VAL A 7 -76.64 93.49 -3.78
C VAL A 7 -75.59 92.93 -2.81
N LEU A 8 -75.14 93.74 -1.86
CA LEU A 8 -74.17 93.31 -0.84
C LEU A 8 -74.72 92.20 0.05
N GLN A 9 -76.01 92.28 0.43
CA GLN A 9 -76.68 91.27 1.23
C GLN A 9 -76.88 89.96 0.45
N GLN A 10 -77.21 90.05 -0.84
CA GLN A 10 -77.33 88.87 -1.71
C GLN A 10 -75.98 88.16 -1.88
N VAL A 11 -74.89 88.89 -2.12
CA VAL A 11 -73.53 88.32 -2.21
C VAL A 11 -73.11 87.65 -0.90
N LYS A 12 -73.39 88.27 0.25
CA LYS A 12 -73.13 87.67 1.57
C LYS A 12 -73.91 86.37 1.78
N SER A 13 -75.19 86.33 1.39
CA SER A 13 -76.00 85.12 1.47
C SER A 13 -75.48 84.00 0.55
N SER A 14 -75.07 84.33 -0.68
CA SER A 14 -74.50 83.35 -1.62
C SER A 14 -73.18 82.80 -1.10
N ALA A 15 -72.28 83.65 -0.61
CA ALA A 15 -71.02 83.21 0.00
C ALA A 15 -71.25 82.29 1.21
N SER A 16 -72.25 82.58 2.04
CA SER A 16 -72.64 81.73 3.18
C SER A 16 -73.10 80.33 2.73
N VAL A 17 -73.83 80.22 1.62
CA VAL A 17 -74.30 78.93 1.09
C VAL A 17 -73.13 78.09 0.56
N TYR A 18 -72.17 78.71 -0.14
CA TYR A 18 -70.97 78.00 -0.61
C TYR A 18 -70.10 77.49 0.55
N VAL A 19 -69.97 78.27 1.63
CA VAL A 19 -69.26 77.84 2.85
C VAL A 19 -69.96 76.63 3.49
N GLN A 20 -71.29 76.64 3.60
CA GLN A 20 -72.06 75.51 4.13
C GLN A 20 -71.93 74.24 3.27
N LEU A 21 -71.86 74.39 1.94
CA LEU A 21 -71.64 73.27 1.02
C LEU A 21 -70.24 72.67 1.20
N LEU A 22 -69.21 73.53 1.28
CA LEU A 22 -67.83 73.11 1.55
C LEU A 22 -67.70 72.39 2.89
N GLU A 23 -68.34 72.90 3.95
CA GLU A 23 -68.38 72.25 5.26
C GLU A 23 -69.01 70.86 5.20
N LYS A 24 -70.08 70.70 4.43
CA LYS A 24 -70.75 69.41 4.22
C LYS A 24 -69.84 68.42 3.48
N ASP A 25 -69.19 68.86 2.41
CA ASP A 25 -68.28 68.00 1.64
C ASP A 25 -67.07 67.58 2.46
N LEU A 26 -66.51 68.51 3.25
CA LEU A 26 -65.37 68.24 4.14
C LEU A 26 -65.76 67.27 5.27
N LYS A 27 -66.99 67.38 5.78
CA LYS A 27 -67.56 66.40 6.73
C LYS A 27 -67.72 65.01 6.10
N ASN A 28 -68.23 64.92 4.87
CA ASN A 28 -68.37 63.66 4.14
C ASN A 28 -67.01 62.99 3.89
N VAL A 29 -65.99 63.78 3.49
CA VAL A 29 -64.62 63.28 3.30
C VAL A 29 -64.06 62.75 4.61
N LYS A 30 -64.24 63.48 5.72
CA LYS A 30 -63.82 63.03 7.05
C LYS A 30 -64.46 61.71 7.44
N GLU A 31 -65.79 61.57 7.29
CA GLU A 31 -66.51 60.34 7.61
C GLU A 31 -66.03 59.15 6.78
N ASN A 32 -65.72 59.36 5.49
CA ASN A 32 -65.18 58.31 4.63
C ASN A 32 -63.76 57.90 5.03
N LEU A 33 -62.92 58.86 5.42
CA LEU A 33 -61.58 58.59 5.93
C LEU A 33 -61.65 57.80 7.25
N ASP A 34 -62.54 58.16 8.17
CA ASP A 34 -62.73 57.46 9.44
C ASP A 34 -63.19 56.00 9.23
N LYS A 35 -64.10 55.76 8.28
CA LYS A 35 -64.50 54.40 7.87
C LYS A 35 -63.31 53.60 7.32
N THR A 36 -62.50 54.22 6.47
CA THR A 36 -61.31 53.59 5.87
C THR A 36 -60.28 53.24 6.94
N ILE A 37 -59.99 54.16 7.87
CA ILE A 37 -59.08 53.94 8.99
C ILE A 37 -59.58 52.78 9.86
N THR A 38 -60.89 52.74 10.14
CA THR A 38 -61.50 51.66 10.94
C THR A 38 -61.36 50.31 10.23
N TYR A 39 -61.67 50.25 8.94
CA TYR A 39 -61.49 49.03 8.13
C TYR A 39 -60.04 48.54 8.13
N LEU A 40 -59.08 49.44 7.92
CA LEU A 40 -57.66 49.10 7.92
C LEU A 40 -57.19 48.62 9.30
N LYS A 41 -57.65 49.24 10.39
CA LYS A 41 -57.35 48.79 11.76
C LYS A 41 -57.83 47.36 12.00
N THR A 42 -59.07 47.04 11.60
CA THR A 42 -59.61 45.69 11.72
C THR A 42 -58.78 44.69 10.90
N ARG A 43 -58.44 45.04 9.66
CA ARG A 43 -57.65 44.17 8.77
C ARG A 43 -56.23 43.93 9.30
N ILE A 44 -55.59 44.94 9.88
CA ILE A 44 -54.29 44.80 10.57
C ILE A 44 -54.42 43.84 11.76
N SER A 45 -55.48 43.98 12.57
CA SER A 45 -55.73 43.09 13.70
C SER A 45 -55.90 41.63 13.25
N THR A 46 -56.73 41.39 12.22
CA THR A 46 -56.93 40.05 11.66
C THR A 46 -55.63 39.46 11.10
N ASN A 47 -54.85 40.25 10.36
CA ASN A 47 -53.55 39.81 9.84
C ASN A 47 -52.55 39.46 10.96
N ASN A 48 -52.56 40.22 12.07
CA ASN A 48 -51.70 39.92 13.21
C ASN A 48 -52.07 38.60 13.89
N ILE A 49 -53.37 38.30 14.00
CA ILE A 49 -53.87 37.02 14.54
C ILE A 49 -53.46 35.86 13.63
N GLN A 50 -53.65 36.01 12.31
CA GLN A 50 -53.24 34.98 11.34
C GLN A 50 -51.74 34.73 11.37
N LYS A 51 -50.93 35.80 11.46
CA LYS A 51 -49.48 35.70 11.62
C LYS A 51 -49.11 34.93 12.89
N ALA A 52 -49.75 35.24 14.02
CA ALA A 52 -49.49 34.54 15.28
C ALA A 52 -49.80 33.04 15.17
N LYS A 53 -50.93 32.69 14.54
CA LYS A 53 -51.30 31.29 14.31
C LYS A 53 -50.27 30.55 13.42
N ALA A 54 -49.85 31.17 12.33
CA ALA A 54 -48.84 30.59 11.43
C ALA A 54 -47.48 30.39 12.14
N VAL A 55 -47.10 31.32 13.02
CA VAL A 55 -45.87 31.19 13.82
C VAL A 55 -45.95 29.99 14.77
N GLU A 56 -47.10 29.76 15.41
CA GLU A 56 -47.26 28.61 16.31
C GLU A 56 -47.27 27.28 15.55
N GLU A 57 -47.90 27.22 14.37
CA GLU A 57 -47.84 26.05 13.50
C GLU A 57 -46.40 25.73 13.07
N ILE A 58 -45.62 26.76 12.69
CA ILE A 58 -44.18 26.59 12.37
C ILE A 58 -43.40 26.08 13.58
N ARG A 59 -43.70 26.59 14.78
CA ARG A 59 -43.05 26.14 16.02
C ARG A 59 -43.35 24.67 16.32
N HIS A 60 -44.59 24.23 16.15
CA HIS A 60 -44.97 22.82 16.28
C HIS A 60 -44.27 21.93 15.26
N MET A 61 -44.22 22.35 13.99
CA MET A 61 -43.51 21.60 12.95
C MET A 61 -42.02 21.47 13.26
N ARG A 62 -41.37 22.55 13.70
CA ARG A 62 -39.95 22.52 14.11
C ARG A 62 -39.70 21.51 15.22
N LYS A 63 -40.51 21.56 16.28
CA LYS A 63 -40.40 20.60 17.39
C LYS A 63 -40.56 19.15 16.90
N SER A 64 -41.54 18.90 16.03
CA SER A 64 -41.74 17.56 15.47
C SER A 64 -40.55 17.10 14.61
N ILE A 65 -39.91 18.01 13.87
CA ILE A 65 -38.70 17.71 13.10
C ILE A 65 -37.54 17.39 14.04
N ASP A 66 -37.34 18.18 15.09
CA ASP A 66 -36.28 17.95 16.08
C ASP A 66 -36.45 16.61 16.80
N ASP A 67 -37.69 16.25 17.18
CA ASP A 67 -38.02 14.96 17.80
C ASP A 67 -37.73 13.79 16.84
N LEU A 68 -38.08 13.93 15.55
CA LEU A 68 -37.78 12.91 14.53
C LEU A 68 -36.28 12.78 14.28
N LEU A 69 -35.55 13.90 14.22
CA LEU A 69 -34.12 13.91 13.98
C LEU A 69 -33.37 13.24 15.14
N THR A 70 -33.74 13.56 16.38
CA THR A 70 -33.21 12.92 17.59
C THR A 70 -33.47 11.40 17.58
N ASN A 71 -34.65 10.97 17.16
CA ASN A 71 -34.99 9.55 17.08
C ASN A 71 -34.15 8.83 16.00
N VAL A 72 -33.98 9.44 14.83
CA VAL A 72 -33.12 8.89 13.76
C VAL A 72 -31.67 8.79 14.22
N GLU A 73 -31.15 9.82 14.88
CA GLU A 73 -29.79 9.83 15.44
C GLU A 73 -29.60 8.69 16.46
N GLN A 74 -30.55 8.51 17.38
CA GLN A 74 -30.47 7.45 18.38
C GLN A 74 -30.56 6.05 17.74
N ASN A 75 -31.43 5.85 16.76
CA ASN A 75 -31.56 4.56 16.07
C ASN A 75 -30.30 4.21 15.29
N LEU A 76 -29.71 5.18 14.57
CA LEU A 76 -28.45 5.00 13.87
C LEU A 76 -27.30 4.69 14.84
N HIS A 77 -27.25 5.38 15.97
CA HIS A 77 -26.23 5.13 16.99
C HIS A 77 -26.33 3.70 17.54
N ASN A 78 -27.55 3.27 17.90
CA ASN A 78 -27.79 1.93 18.43
C ASN A 78 -27.46 0.83 17.40
N ASP A 79 -27.82 1.02 16.13
CA ASP A 79 -27.54 0.04 15.07
C ASP A 79 -26.02 -0.06 14.81
N LEU A 80 -25.31 1.07 14.79
CA LEU A 80 -23.85 1.10 14.68
C LEU A 80 -23.17 0.42 15.86
N GLU A 81 -23.63 0.65 17.09
CA GLU A 81 -23.08 0.03 18.29
C GLU A 81 -23.32 -1.49 18.28
N CYS A 82 -24.51 -1.93 17.88
CA CYS A 82 -24.84 -3.34 17.70
C CYS A 82 -23.92 -4.01 16.67
N LYS A 83 -23.78 -3.40 15.48
CA LYS A 83 -22.91 -3.91 14.41
C LYS A 83 -21.44 -3.93 14.81
N HIS A 84 -20.99 -2.93 15.57
CA HIS A 84 -19.63 -2.91 16.09
C HIS A 84 -19.38 -4.05 17.09
N SER A 85 -20.34 -4.29 18.00
CA SER A 85 -20.28 -5.40 18.96
C SER A 85 -20.27 -6.76 18.27
N GLU A 86 -21.14 -6.96 17.28
CA GLU A 86 -21.17 -8.18 16.44
C GLU A 86 -19.81 -8.43 15.78
N LEU A 87 -19.27 -7.43 15.07
CA LEU A 87 -17.99 -7.54 14.37
C LEU A 87 -16.82 -7.81 15.34
N ASN A 88 -16.80 -7.14 16.49
CA ASN A 88 -15.78 -7.39 17.50
C ASN A 88 -15.84 -8.83 18.03
N SER A 89 -17.04 -9.37 18.22
CA SER A 89 -17.20 -10.76 18.65
C SER A 89 -16.69 -11.76 17.61
N GLU A 90 -16.91 -11.50 16.32
CA GLU A 90 -16.39 -12.32 15.22
C GLU A 90 -14.86 -12.25 15.14
N ILE A 91 -14.29 -11.05 15.28
CA ILE A 91 -12.83 -10.85 15.30
C ILE A 91 -12.20 -11.63 16.46
N VAL A 92 -12.76 -11.54 17.66
CA VAL A 92 -12.24 -12.26 18.83
C VAL A 92 -12.27 -13.78 18.60
N ASN A 93 -13.35 -14.31 18.01
CA ASN A 93 -13.46 -15.73 17.68
C ASN A 93 -12.41 -16.15 16.63
N LEU A 94 -12.23 -15.36 15.56
CA LEU A 94 -11.23 -15.63 14.53
C LEU A 94 -9.80 -15.62 15.09
N VAL A 95 -9.48 -14.65 15.96
CA VAL A 95 -8.18 -14.59 16.64
C VAL A 95 -7.96 -15.84 17.49
N GLN A 96 -8.95 -16.25 18.27
CA GLN A 96 -8.87 -17.45 19.09
C GLN A 96 -8.65 -18.71 18.24
N GLN A 97 -9.29 -18.82 17.07
CA GLN A 97 -9.09 -19.93 16.14
C GLN A 97 -7.66 -19.93 15.56
N MET A 98 -7.12 -18.76 15.21
CA MET A 98 -5.75 -18.63 14.73
C MET A 98 -4.72 -19.02 15.79
N GLU A 99 -4.92 -18.62 17.05
CA GLU A 99 -4.06 -19.01 18.17
C GLU A 99 -4.07 -20.53 18.39
N GLN A 100 -5.24 -21.16 18.28
CA GLN A 100 -5.37 -22.62 18.34
C GLN A 100 -4.64 -23.31 17.17
N GLN A 101 -4.67 -22.74 15.95
CA GLN A 101 -3.92 -23.30 14.83
C GLN A 101 -2.41 -23.12 15.01
N ALA A 102 -1.96 -21.96 15.49
CA ALA A 102 -0.55 -21.71 15.78
C ALA A 102 0.01 -22.70 16.81
N SER A 103 -0.76 -23.02 17.87
CA SER A 103 -0.33 -24.03 18.85
C SER A 103 -0.20 -25.44 18.25
N LYS A 104 -1.12 -25.85 17.37
CA LYS A 104 -1.01 -27.11 16.62
C LYS A 104 0.23 -27.15 15.73
N ILE A 105 0.54 -26.05 15.04
CA ILE A 105 1.74 -25.94 14.20
C ILE A 105 3.00 -26.09 15.05
N ASN A 106 3.07 -25.43 16.19
CA ASN A 106 4.21 -25.54 17.11
C ASN A 106 4.38 -26.98 17.63
N GLN A 107 3.28 -27.68 17.92
CA GLN A 107 3.33 -29.09 18.30
C GLN A 107 3.88 -29.96 17.17
N MET A 108 3.37 -29.80 15.94
CA MET A 108 3.89 -30.53 14.77
C MET A 108 5.36 -30.25 14.51
N GLN A 109 5.82 -29.00 14.67
CA GLN A 109 7.24 -28.65 14.55
C GLN A 109 8.10 -29.37 15.60
N SER A 110 7.61 -29.48 16.84
CA SER A 110 8.30 -30.25 17.89
C SER A 110 8.39 -31.73 17.54
N GLU A 111 7.31 -32.32 17.05
CA GLU A 111 7.29 -33.73 16.62
C GLU A 111 8.21 -33.97 15.41
N TYR A 112 8.21 -33.07 14.43
CA TYR A 112 9.13 -33.13 13.29
C TYR A 112 10.59 -33.05 13.73
N THR A 113 10.91 -32.19 14.69
CA THR A 113 12.27 -32.06 15.25
C THR A 113 12.73 -33.38 15.87
N LYS A 114 11.85 -34.05 16.64
CA LYS A 114 12.13 -35.39 17.19
C LYS A 114 12.37 -36.41 16.08
N LEU A 115 11.53 -36.40 15.04
CA LEU A 115 11.67 -37.32 13.91
C LEU A 115 13.01 -37.11 13.18
N THR A 116 13.50 -35.88 13.05
CA THR A 116 14.79 -35.57 12.42
C THR A 116 16.01 -35.97 13.25
N GLN A 117 15.87 -36.16 14.56
CA GLN A 117 16.95 -36.67 15.41
C GLN A 117 17.24 -38.16 15.13
N TYR A 118 16.22 -38.98 14.88
CA TYR A 118 16.38 -40.42 14.62
C TYR A 118 17.32 -40.78 13.45
N PRO A 119 17.24 -40.15 12.26
CA PRO A 119 18.20 -40.38 11.18
C PRO A 119 19.63 -40.01 11.56
N THR A 120 19.80 -38.95 12.36
CA THR A 120 21.11 -38.49 12.83
C THR A 120 21.72 -39.52 13.79
N ASP A 121 20.91 -40.03 14.73
CA ASP A 121 21.32 -41.06 15.67
C ASP A 121 21.65 -42.39 14.96
N LEU A 122 20.85 -42.76 13.95
CA LEU A 122 21.12 -43.94 13.11
C LEU A 122 22.41 -43.79 12.30
N GLN A 123 22.63 -42.63 11.67
CA GLN A 123 23.89 -42.36 10.95
C GLN A 123 25.10 -42.44 11.89
N MET A 124 24.98 -41.89 13.10
CA MET A 124 26.02 -41.98 14.12
C MET A 124 26.28 -43.43 14.55
N TYR A 125 25.23 -44.23 14.72
CA TYR A 125 25.34 -45.65 15.05
C TYR A 125 26.07 -46.45 13.96
N PHE A 126 25.70 -46.26 12.68
CA PHE A 126 26.37 -46.93 11.56
C PHE A 126 27.85 -46.54 11.46
N GLY A 127 28.16 -45.24 11.61
CA GLY A 127 29.54 -44.77 11.64
C GLY A 127 30.35 -45.41 12.79
N MET A 128 29.75 -45.51 13.98
CA MET A 128 30.41 -46.14 15.13
C MET A 128 30.65 -47.64 14.93
N LYS A 129 29.71 -48.35 14.28
CA LYS A 129 29.86 -49.77 13.93
C LYS A 129 30.96 -50.02 12.91
N GLU A 130 31.14 -49.14 11.92
CA GLU A 130 32.25 -49.25 10.97
C GLU A 130 33.60 -49.03 11.66
N ILE A 131 33.69 -48.05 12.56
CA ILE A 131 34.91 -47.81 13.36
C ILE A 131 35.24 -49.04 14.20
N GLU A 132 34.25 -49.62 14.91
CA GLU A 132 34.43 -50.82 15.73
C GLU A 132 34.97 -52.01 14.92
N LYS A 133 34.47 -52.18 13.68
CA LYS A 133 34.96 -53.21 12.76
C LYS A 133 36.41 -52.96 12.35
N ALA A 134 36.77 -51.72 12.04
CA ALA A 134 38.13 -51.34 11.64
C ALA A 134 39.13 -51.47 12.79
N THR A 135 38.76 -51.08 14.02
CA THR A 135 39.59 -51.27 15.22
C THR A 135 39.73 -52.75 15.56
N SER A 136 38.67 -53.54 15.43
CA SER A 136 38.74 -55.00 15.65
C SER A 136 39.66 -55.69 14.63
N GLN A 137 39.63 -55.27 13.36
CA GLN A 137 40.56 -55.77 12.34
C GLN A 137 42.00 -55.35 12.62
N SER A 138 42.22 -54.09 13.00
CA SER A 138 43.55 -53.59 13.34
C SER A 138 44.13 -54.28 14.57
N ALA A 139 43.30 -54.54 15.59
CA ALA A 139 43.69 -55.30 16.77
C ALA A 139 44.10 -56.74 16.41
N LYS A 140 43.38 -57.41 15.50
CA LYS A 140 43.79 -58.73 14.97
C LYS A 140 45.13 -58.67 14.25
N TYR A 141 45.37 -57.64 13.41
CA TYR A 141 46.66 -57.48 12.76
C TYR A 141 47.81 -57.27 13.76
N ILE A 142 47.56 -56.56 14.87
CA ILE A 142 48.55 -56.37 15.94
C ILE A 142 48.78 -57.68 16.70
N ASP A 143 47.73 -58.40 17.05
CA ASP A 143 47.82 -59.73 17.68
C ASP A 143 48.57 -60.73 16.79
N ASP A 144 48.34 -60.71 15.48
CA ASP A 144 49.04 -61.55 14.52
C ASP A 144 50.53 -61.14 14.40
N LEU A 145 50.84 -59.84 14.47
CA LEU A 145 52.23 -59.33 14.53
C LEU A 145 52.95 -59.70 15.83
N GLU A 146 52.24 -59.78 16.96
CA GLU A 146 52.80 -60.17 18.26
C GLU A 146 52.98 -61.70 18.40
N ARG A 147 52.23 -62.51 17.65
CA ARG A 147 52.33 -63.98 17.66
C ARG A 147 53.34 -64.54 16.65
N ASP A 148 53.72 -63.77 15.64
CA ASP A 148 54.69 -64.20 14.62
C ASP A 148 56.12 -63.82 15.07
N ASP A 149 56.76 -64.71 15.84
CA ASP A 149 58.10 -64.57 16.43
C ASP A 149 59.25 -64.60 15.39
N HIS A 150 58.93 -64.39 14.11
CA HIS A 150 59.87 -64.36 12.99
C HIS A 150 59.66 -63.09 12.19
N PHE A 151 60.32 -62.02 12.62
CA PHE A 151 60.62 -60.91 11.72
C PHE A 151 61.50 -61.44 10.58
N TYR A 152 60.86 -61.84 9.49
CA TYR A 152 61.50 -61.96 8.19
C TYR A 152 62.05 -60.59 7.82
N GLU A 153 63.38 -60.51 7.76
CA GLU A 153 64.12 -59.44 7.12
C GLU A 153 63.63 -59.31 5.68
N LYS A 154 62.64 -58.43 5.47
CA LYS A 154 62.06 -58.21 4.15
C LYS A 154 63.07 -57.38 3.36
N ASN A 155 63.97 -58.06 2.66
CA ASN A 155 64.89 -57.45 1.71
C ASN A 155 64.09 -56.65 0.68
N ILE A 156 64.07 -55.33 0.82
CA ILE A 156 63.54 -54.42 -0.19
C ILE A 156 64.53 -54.45 -1.35
N GLN A 157 64.28 -55.30 -2.34
CA GLN A 157 64.99 -55.20 -3.62
C GLN A 157 64.49 -53.95 -4.35
N VAL A 158 65.25 -52.87 -4.24
CA VAL A 158 65.11 -51.72 -5.11
C VAL A 158 65.51 -52.16 -6.52
N ARG A 159 64.53 -52.36 -7.40
CA ARG A 159 64.79 -52.57 -8.83
C ARG A 159 65.23 -51.24 -9.44
N ILE A 160 66.50 -51.15 -9.80
CA ILE A 160 67.03 -50.07 -10.64
C ILE A 160 66.32 -50.17 -12.00
N SER A 161 65.80 -49.06 -12.53
CA SER A 161 65.17 -49.08 -13.86
C SER A 161 66.19 -49.48 -14.92
N SER A 162 65.71 -50.13 -15.99
CA SER A 162 66.56 -50.60 -17.09
C SER A 162 67.35 -49.47 -17.75
N GLU A 163 66.85 -48.22 -17.72
CA GLU A 163 67.61 -47.08 -18.23
C GLU A 163 68.84 -46.79 -17.38
N LEU A 164 68.72 -46.82 -16.05
CA LEU A 164 69.83 -46.60 -15.12
C LEU A 164 70.88 -47.72 -15.20
N GLN A 165 70.47 -48.95 -15.52
CA GLN A 165 71.42 -50.04 -15.79
C GLN A 165 72.27 -49.80 -17.04
N SER A 166 71.68 -49.26 -18.11
CA SER A 166 72.44 -48.91 -19.32
C SER A 166 73.43 -47.78 -19.06
N ILE A 167 73.01 -46.77 -18.29
CA ILE A 167 73.87 -45.65 -17.90
C ILE A 167 75.03 -46.15 -17.02
N LEU A 168 74.78 -47.08 -16.09
CA LEU A 168 75.84 -47.68 -15.27
C LEU A 168 76.82 -48.54 -16.08
N GLN A 169 76.37 -49.24 -17.13
CA GLN A 169 77.25 -49.97 -18.04
C GLN A 169 78.13 -49.04 -18.88
N ASP A 170 77.56 -47.94 -19.39
CA ASP A 170 78.30 -46.92 -20.13
C ASP A 170 79.33 -46.22 -19.23
N VAL A 171 78.95 -45.93 -17.98
CA VAL A 171 79.82 -45.28 -16.99
C VAL A 171 80.97 -46.19 -16.53
N ASN A 172 80.74 -47.50 -16.41
CA ASN A 172 81.80 -48.48 -16.11
C ASN A 172 82.80 -48.69 -17.27
N SER A 173 82.47 -48.24 -18.49
CA SER A 173 83.42 -48.29 -19.63
C SER A 173 84.56 -47.26 -19.51
N PHE A 174 84.47 -46.31 -18.57
CA PHE A 174 85.45 -45.25 -18.37
C PHE A 174 86.46 -45.49 -17.23
N GLY A 175 86.46 -46.66 -16.59
CA GLY A 175 87.40 -47.06 -15.53
C GLY A 175 86.81 -47.10 -14.12
N ASP A 176 87.60 -47.56 -13.13
CA ASP A 176 87.14 -47.85 -11.76
C ASP A 176 86.51 -46.63 -11.06
N ILE A 177 85.19 -46.63 -10.94
CA ILE A 177 84.44 -45.61 -10.19
C ILE A 177 84.11 -46.19 -8.82
N GLN A 178 84.77 -45.66 -7.77
CA GLN A 178 84.40 -45.93 -6.39
C GLN A 178 83.14 -45.14 -6.01
N ILE A 179 81.99 -45.82 -5.98
CA ILE A 179 80.73 -45.26 -5.49
C ILE A 179 80.71 -45.41 -3.96
N ASN A 180 81.01 -44.33 -3.24
CA ASN A 180 80.77 -44.27 -1.79
C ASN A 180 79.28 -44.02 -1.54
N THR A 181 78.53 -45.07 -1.20
CA THR A 181 77.16 -44.92 -0.69
C THR A 181 77.18 -44.81 0.83
N SER A 182 76.81 -43.66 1.37
CA SER A 182 76.45 -43.54 2.79
C SER A 182 75.02 -44.03 3.03
N PRO A 183 74.74 -44.73 4.15
CA PRO A 183 73.41 -45.26 4.43
C PRO A 183 72.42 -44.11 4.62
N SER A 184 71.42 -44.02 3.74
CA SER A 184 70.32 -43.06 3.85
C SER A 184 69.30 -43.60 4.85
N THR A 185 69.28 -43.05 6.06
CA THR A 185 68.29 -43.39 7.10
C THR A 185 66.92 -42.85 6.71
N LEU A 186 65.95 -43.75 6.51
CA LEU A 186 64.58 -43.39 6.17
C LEU A 186 63.81 -43.08 7.47
N GLN A 187 63.72 -41.80 7.84
CA GLN A 187 62.90 -41.37 8.99
C GLN A 187 61.43 -41.19 8.57
N LEU A 188 60.57 -42.11 8.99
CA LEU A 188 59.11 -41.96 8.90
C LEU A 188 58.62 -41.02 10.01
N LYS A 189 58.31 -39.78 9.66
CA LYS A 189 57.57 -38.85 10.54
C LYS A 189 56.07 -39.02 10.32
N ALA A 190 55.34 -39.37 11.39
CA ALA A 190 53.89 -39.34 11.41
C ALA A 190 53.39 -37.90 11.26
N GLY A 191 52.96 -37.52 10.05
CA GLY A 191 52.30 -36.24 9.81
C GLY A 191 50.86 -36.31 10.29
N ARG A 192 50.53 -35.69 11.44
CA ARG A 192 49.16 -35.30 11.72
C ARG A 192 48.75 -34.26 10.68
N LYS A 193 47.83 -34.61 9.79
CA LYS A 193 47.13 -33.63 8.97
C LYS A 193 46.10 -32.95 9.88
N ASP A 194 46.36 -31.70 10.25
CA ASP A 194 45.37 -30.83 10.86
C ASP A 194 44.26 -30.56 9.82
N GLN A 195 43.19 -31.36 9.85
CA GLN A 195 42.00 -31.19 9.01
C GLN A 195 41.02 -30.13 9.54
N THR A 196 41.43 -29.23 10.43
CA THR A 196 40.51 -28.32 11.13
C THR A 196 40.50 -26.87 10.65
N GLN A 197 41.18 -26.50 9.55
CA GLN A 197 41.13 -25.12 9.02
C GLN A 197 40.52 -24.95 7.62
N HIS A 198 39.96 -25.99 7.01
CA HIS A 198 39.33 -25.87 5.68
C HIS A 198 37.82 -25.61 5.66
N LEU A 199 37.17 -25.40 6.82
CA LEU A 199 35.71 -25.23 6.90
C LEU A 199 35.22 -23.82 7.29
N VAL A 200 36.07 -22.78 7.30
CA VAL A 200 35.65 -21.40 7.63
C VAL A 200 36.20 -20.36 6.64
N LYS A 201 36.04 -20.60 5.34
CA LYS A 201 36.32 -19.57 4.31
C LYS A 201 35.21 -19.34 3.28
N ASN A 202 34.01 -19.87 3.51
CA ASN A 202 32.84 -19.56 2.68
C ASN A 202 31.74 -18.94 3.53
N ILE A 203 32.02 -17.76 4.10
CA ILE A 203 30.96 -16.77 4.29
C ILE A 203 31.03 -15.93 3.02
N PRO A 204 29.99 -15.92 2.15
CA PRO A 204 30.00 -14.99 1.03
C PRO A 204 30.09 -13.58 1.63
N GLU A 205 31.17 -12.88 1.32
CA GLU A 205 31.24 -11.44 1.49
C GLU A 205 29.99 -10.86 0.83
N ILE A 206 29.25 -10.04 1.57
CA ILE A 206 28.16 -9.25 1.03
C ILE A 206 28.79 -8.43 -0.09
N GLU A 207 28.58 -8.86 -1.34
CA GLU A 207 28.98 -8.08 -2.51
C GLU A 207 28.45 -6.67 -2.30
N GLN A 208 29.37 -5.73 -2.14
CA GLN A 208 29.07 -4.32 -2.30
C GLN A 208 28.31 -4.20 -3.62
N ILE A 209 27.02 -3.85 -3.54
CA ILE A 209 26.12 -3.70 -4.67
C ILE A 209 26.81 -2.76 -5.66
N LYS A 210 27.41 -3.33 -6.71
CA LYS A 210 27.98 -2.57 -7.80
C LYS A 210 26.84 -1.75 -8.42
N PRO A 211 27.03 -0.46 -8.74
CA PRO A 211 26.01 0.36 -9.40
C PRO A 211 25.61 -0.14 -10.81
N SER A 212 26.21 -1.23 -11.29
CA SER A 212 26.00 -1.83 -12.61
C SER A 212 24.64 -2.50 -12.81
N LEU A 213 23.76 -2.51 -11.80
CA LEU A 213 22.37 -2.99 -11.91
C LEU A 213 21.39 -1.91 -12.43
N LEU A 214 21.88 -0.80 -12.98
CA LEU A 214 21.06 0.11 -13.78
C LEU A 214 20.76 -0.53 -15.15
N ARG A 215 19.79 -1.43 -15.17
CA ARG A 215 19.25 -1.99 -16.42
C ARG A 215 18.18 -1.03 -16.93
N THR A 216 18.45 -0.36 -18.05
CA THR A 216 17.43 0.43 -18.75
C THR A 216 16.37 -0.52 -19.28
N LEU A 217 15.15 -0.42 -18.75
CA LEU A 217 14.03 -1.31 -19.07
C LEU A 217 13.46 -1.08 -20.48
N ILE A 218 13.84 0.02 -21.15
CA ILE A 218 13.40 0.38 -22.50
C ILE A 218 14.64 0.69 -23.35
N SER A 219 14.83 -0.06 -24.44
CA SER A 219 15.93 0.15 -25.38
C SER A 219 15.74 1.49 -26.13
N PRO A 220 16.79 2.31 -26.32
CA PRO A 220 16.70 3.59 -27.04
C PRO A 220 16.28 3.52 -28.51
N ASN A 221 16.10 2.30 -29.06
CA ASN A 221 15.91 2.08 -30.50
C ASN A 221 14.45 2.19 -30.99
N ASP A 222 13.47 2.29 -30.08
CA ASP A 222 12.06 2.59 -30.42
C ASP A 222 11.67 3.99 -29.90
N MET A 223 12.40 5.02 -30.37
CA MET A 223 12.09 6.43 -30.09
C MET A 223 10.85 6.90 -30.88
N SER A 224 9.69 6.32 -30.58
CA SER A 224 8.43 7.05 -30.56
C SER A 224 8.16 7.46 -29.10
N SER A 225 8.94 8.42 -28.60
CA SER A 225 8.63 9.28 -27.44
C SER A 225 7.85 8.69 -26.24
N VAL A 226 8.08 7.43 -25.83
CA VAL A 226 7.34 6.80 -24.73
C VAL A 226 7.66 7.51 -23.41
N GLU A 227 6.81 8.46 -23.03
CA GLU A 227 6.96 9.22 -21.78
C GLU A 227 6.27 8.45 -20.65
N ILE A 228 7.10 7.85 -19.77
CA ILE A 228 6.63 7.29 -18.50
C ILE A 228 6.47 8.43 -17.50
N ARG A 229 5.26 8.62 -16.97
CA ARG A 229 4.96 9.73 -16.04
C ARG A 229 5.08 9.33 -14.57
N ALA A 230 4.72 8.11 -14.24
CA ALA A 230 4.82 7.59 -12.89
C ALA A 230 5.14 6.09 -12.92
N CYS A 231 5.86 5.61 -11.89
CA CYS A 231 6.13 4.19 -11.71
C CYS A 231 6.04 3.80 -10.24
N VAL A 232 5.58 2.57 -9.98
CA VAL A 232 5.56 1.97 -8.64
C VAL A 232 6.07 0.54 -8.73
N ALA A 233 6.97 0.18 -7.82
CA ALA A 233 7.50 -1.17 -7.68
C ALA A 233 6.91 -1.86 -6.44
N LEU A 234 6.53 -3.14 -6.59
CA LEU A 234 6.08 -4.02 -5.53
C LEU A 234 7.22 -4.94 -5.06
N PRO A 235 7.22 -5.36 -3.78
CA PRO A 235 8.24 -6.26 -3.23
C PRO A 235 8.28 -7.64 -3.89
N ASP A 236 7.21 -8.05 -4.55
CA ASP A 236 7.09 -9.30 -5.31
C ASP A 236 7.84 -9.26 -6.67
N GLY A 237 8.40 -8.09 -7.02
CA GLY A 237 9.13 -7.88 -8.26
C GLY A 237 8.28 -7.34 -9.41
N HIS A 238 7.02 -6.95 -9.20
CA HIS A 238 6.22 -6.28 -10.23
C HIS A 238 6.45 -4.77 -10.25
N ILE A 239 6.52 -4.19 -11.44
CA ILE A 239 6.72 -2.76 -11.68
C ILE A 239 5.59 -2.25 -12.57
N TYR A 240 4.85 -1.27 -12.09
CA TYR A 240 3.76 -0.63 -12.80
C TYR A 240 4.21 0.72 -13.30
N GLY A 241 3.93 1.05 -14.56
CA GLY A 241 4.27 2.33 -15.17
C GLY A 241 3.10 2.94 -15.94
N THR A 242 2.90 4.25 -15.81
CA THR A 242 1.95 4.99 -16.63
C THR A 242 2.64 5.59 -17.84
N ILE A 243 2.09 5.33 -19.04
CA ILE A 243 2.64 5.83 -20.29
C ILE A 243 1.66 6.86 -20.86
N TRP A 244 2.12 8.11 -20.93
CA TRP A 244 1.28 9.27 -21.21
C TRP A 244 0.68 9.25 -22.62
N GLN A 245 1.53 9.11 -23.63
CA GLN A 245 1.14 9.27 -25.03
C GLN A 245 0.24 8.15 -25.54
N GLU A 246 0.34 6.98 -24.93
CA GLU A 246 -0.45 5.82 -25.30
C GLU A 246 -1.68 5.61 -24.39
N SER A 247 -1.89 6.51 -23.43
CA SER A 247 -3.02 6.44 -22.50
C SER A 247 -3.15 5.06 -21.85
N LYS A 248 -2.02 4.49 -21.42
CA LYS A 248 -1.93 3.11 -20.95
C LYS A 248 -1.19 2.97 -19.63
N VAL A 249 -1.50 1.89 -18.92
CA VAL A 249 -0.76 1.41 -17.74
C VAL A 249 -0.17 0.05 -18.08
N SER A 250 1.12 -0.13 -17.88
CA SER A 250 1.80 -1.39 -18.15
C SER A 250 2.42 -1.96 -16.88
N CYS A 251 2.31 -3.28 -16.71
CA CYS A 251 2.94 -4.03 -15.63
C CYS A 251 4.11 -4.85 -16.19
N TYR A 252 5.26 -4.73 -15.56
CA TYR A 252 6.50 -5.40 -15.92
C TYR A 252 6.97 -6.26 -14.74
N LYS A 253 7.71 -7.33 -15.01
CA LYS A 253 8.55 -7.97 -13.99
C LYS A 253 9.83 -7.14 -13.78
N SER A 254 10.46 -7.32 -12.64
CA SER A 254 11.78 -6.78 -12.30
C SER A 254 12.88 -7.23 -13.28
N THR A 255 12.63 -8.29 -14.03
CA THR A 255 13.49 -8.77 -15.13
C THR A 255 13.37 -7.92 -16.41
N GLY A 256 12.33 -7.09 -16.52
CA GLY A 256 11.98 -6.28 -17.69
C GLY A 256 10.95 -6.90 -18.64
N GLU A 257 10.42 -8.08 -18.32
CA GLU A 257 9.36 -8.73 -19.10
C GLU A 257 8.03 -8.01 -18.91
N LEU A 258 7.37 -7.60 -20.00
CA LEU A 258 6.01 -7.04 -19.96
C LEU A 258 5.01 -8.16 -19.64
N LEU A 259 4.26 -8.03 -18.55
CA LEU A 259 3.22 -8.97 -18.17
C LEU A 259 1.90 -8.67 -18.84
N TRP A 260 1.47 -7.41 -18.75
CA TRP A 260 0.23 -6.95 -19.34
C TRP A 260 0.22 -5.44 -19.52
N THR A 261 -0.68 -4.98 -20.39
CA THR A 261 -0.96 -3.57 -20.63
C THR A 261 -2.45 -3.34 -20.57
N PHE A 262 -2.85 -2.28 -19.87
CA PHE A 262 -4.22 -1.83 -19.76
C PHE A 262 -4.39 -0.49 -20.50
N LYS A 263 -5.36 -0.45 -21.41
CA LYS A 263 -5.78 0.73 -22.16
C LYS A 263 -7.31 0.77 -22.14
N HIS A 264 -7.88 1.93 -21.82
CA HIS A 264 -9.33 2.13 -21.76
C HIS A 264 -9.63 3.57 -22.20
N ASP A 265 -10.78 3.78 -22.84
CA ASP A 265 -11.11 5.05 -23.47
C ASP A 265 -11.22 6.20 -22.44
N ASP A 266 -11.60 5.90 -21.21
CA ASP A 266 -11.63 6.85 -20.07
C ASP A 266 -10.25 7.24 -19.49
N ILE A 267 -9.14 6.73 -20.05
CA ILE A 267 -7.77 6.94 -19.55
C ILE A 267 -7.09 8.03 -20.39
N GLU A 268 -7.69 9.21 -20.52
CA GLU A 268 -7.10 10.20 -21.43
C GLU A 268 -5.69 10.61 -21.03
N ILE A 269 -5.35 10.67 -19.72
CA ILE A 269 -4.03 11.10 -19.27
C ILE A 269 -3.65 10.43 -17.93
N PRO A 270 -2.81 9.37 -17.90
CA PRO A 270 -2.36 8.75 -16.66
C PRO A 270 -1.16 9.47 -16.03
N GLN A 271 -1.41 10.40 -15.10
CA GLN A 271 -0.35 11.24 -14.51
C GLN A 271 0.32 10.65 -13.27
N GLY A 272 -0.42 9.92 -12.44
CA GLY A 272 0.07 9.33 -11.20
C GLY A 272 -0.41 7.88 -11.03
N ILE A 273 0.27 7.11 -10.20
CA ILE A 273 -0.10 5.74 -9.90
C ILE A 273 0.27 5.39 -8.46
N SER A 274 -0.63 4.77 -7.72
CA SER A 274 -0.35 4.19 -6.41
C SER A 274 -1.09 2.86 -6.25
N LEU A 275 -0.60 2.02 -5.34
CA LEU A 275 -1.07 0.64 -5.15
C LEU A 275 -1.48 0.42 -3.70
N ASP A 276 -2.63 -0.22 -3.49
CA ASP A 276 -2.99 -0.74 -2.18
C ASP A 276 -2.39 -2.14 -1.93
N LYS A 277 -2.58 -2.67 -0.71
CA LYS A 277 -2.09 -4.00 -0.30
C LYS A 277 -2.66 -5.16 -1.13
N ASN A 278 -3.75 -4.94 -1.87
CA ASN A 278 -4.41 -5.94 -2.70
C ASN A 278 -4.02 -5.79 -4.19
N GLY A 279 -3.11 -4.85 -4.51
CA GLY A 279 -2.63 -4.61 -5.87
C GLY A 279 -3.57 -3.77 -6.74
N PHE A 280 -4.59 -3.12 -6.16
CA PHE A 280 -5.43 -2.20 -6.94
C PHE A 280 -4.65 -0.94 -7.24
N VAL A 281 -4.74 -0.51 -8.49
CA VAL A 281 -4.07 0.66 -9.07
C VAL A 281 -4.99 1.86 -8.95
N TYR A 282 -4.52 2.90 -8.26
CA TYR A 282 -5.23 4.16 -8.11
C TYR A 282 -4.58 5.19 -9.00
N LYS A 283 -5.38 5.81 -9.86
CA LYS A 283 -4.89 6.70 -10.90
C LYS A 283 -5.73 7.97 -10.96
N PRO A 284 -5.09 9.15 -11.07
CA PRO A 284 -5.80 10.35 -11.45
C PRO A 284 -6.18 10.31 -12.94
N SER A 285 -7.45 10.46 -13.25
CA SER A 285 -7.94 10.75 -14.60
C SER A 285 -8.17 12.25 -14.72
N SER A 286 -7.20 12.96 -15.31
CA SER A 286 -7.28 14.42 -15.44
C SER A 286 -8.29 14.90 -16.49
N GLY A 287 -8.84 14.00 -17.33
CA GLY A 287 -9.94 14.34 -18.24
C GLY A 287 -11.30 14.42 -17.51
N ASN A 288 -11.47 13.66 -16.43
CA ASN A 288 -12.72 13.55 -15.67
C ASN A 288 -12.58 14.01 -14.21
N ASP A 289 -11.52 14.74 -13.86
CA ASP A 289 -11.22 15.22 -12.50
C ASP A 289 -11.49 14.19 -11.39
N SER A 290 -11.03 12.97 -11.59
CA SER A 290 -11.40 11.84 -10.76
C SER A 290 -10.24 10.90 -10.45
N ILE A 291 -10.39 10.13 -9.39
CA ILE A 291 -9.48 9.05 -9.03
C ILE A 291 -10.21 7.72 -9.20
N VAL A 292 -9.65 6.90 -10.08
CA VAL A 292 -10.24 5.62 -10.47
C VAL A 292 -9.39 4.48 -9.92
N VAL A 293 -10.06 3.44 -9.44
CA VAL A 293 -9.46 2.17 -9.02
C VAL A 293 -9.53 1.18 -10.16
N VAL A 294 -8.39 0.61 -10.48
CA VAL A 294 -8.26 -0.48 -11.44
C VAL A 294 -7.78 -1.71 -10.68
N SER A 295 -8.42 -2.85 -10.90
CA SER A 295 -8.00 -4.12 -10.32
C SER A 295 -6.67 -4.62 -10.90
N PRO A 296 -5.99 -5.56 -10.20
CA PRO A 296 -4.78 -6.20 -10.73
C PRO A 296 -4.95 -6.89 -12.09
N ASP A 297 -6.18 -7.29 -12.46
CA ASP A 297 -6.55 -7.85 -13.77
C ASP A 297 -6.91 -6.78 -14.81
N GLY A 298 -6.72 -5.50 -14.49
CA GLY A 298 -6.92 -4.40 -15.43
C GLY A 298 -8.38 -4.05 -15.68
N LYS A 299 -9.29 -4.24 -14.71
CA LYS A 299 -10.68 -3.79 -14.83
C LYS A 299 -10.92 -2.55 -13.99
N VAL A 300 -11.63 -1.57 -14.53
CA VAL A 300 -12.09 -0.42 -13.75
C VAL A 300 -13.11 -0.92 -12.72
N CYS A 301 -12.80 -0.75 -11.44
CA CYS A 301 -13.68 -1.18 -10.36
C CYS A 301 -14.64 -0.07 -9.96
N LYS A 302 -14.11 1.13 -9.68
CA LYS A 302 -14.88 2.25 -9.12
C LYS A 302 -14.11 3.57 -9.18
N THR A 303 -14.84 4.67 -9.25
CA THR A 303 -14.35 6.02 -8.94
C THR A 303 -14.46 6.29 -7.43
N ILE A 304 -13.36 6.64 -6.76
CA ILE A 304 -13.38 6.91 -5.30
C ILE A 304 -13.53 8.38 -5.00
N LEU A 305 -12.88 9.24 -5.78
CA LEU A 305 -13.00 10.69 -5.65
C LEU A 305 -13.32 11.31 -7.00
N SER A 306 -14.12 12.36 -6.98
CA SER A 306 -14.50 13.15 -8.15
C SER A 306 -14.41 14.65 -7.84
N SER A 307 -14.78 15.48 -8.81
CA SER A 307 -14.94 16.93 -8.64
C SER A 307 -15.86 17.31 -7.49
N GLU A 308 -16.84 16.47 -7.14
CA GLU A 308 -17.73 16.69 -5.98
C GLU A 308 -16.96 16.66 -4.65
N ASN A 309 -15.81 15.97 -4.59
CA ASN A 309 -14.92 15.92 -3.43
C ASN A 309 -13.82 16.99 -3.47
N GLY A 310 -13.93 17.96 -4.36
CA GLY A 310 -12.94 19.04 -4.53
C GLY A 310 -11.68 18.63 -5.30
N ILE A 311 -11.72 17.51 -6.02
CA ILE A 311 -10.64 17.12 -6.94
C ILE A 311 -10.70 17.97 -8.21
N ASN A 312 -9.55 18.52 -8.61
CA ASN A 312 -9.42 19.30 -9.85
C ASN A 312 -7.99 19.12 -10.38
N GLU A 313 -7.87 18.65 -11.62
CA GLU A 313 -6.61 18.29 -12.28
C GLU A 313 -5.64 17.53 -11.33
N PRO A 314 -6.03 16.35 -10.80
CA PRO A 314 -5.16 15.61 -9.90
C PRO A 314 -3.92 15.11 -10.67
N TRP A 315 -2.73 15.37 -10.12
CA TRP A 315 -1.45 15.07 -10.81
C TRP A 315 -0.76 13.85 -10.20
N ALA A 316 -0.71 13.79 -8.87
CA ALA A 316 -0.03 12.75 -8.13
C ALA A 316 -0.94 12.18 -7.05
N ILE A 317 -0.76 10.90 -6.78
CA ILE A 317 -1.49 10.14 -5.77
C ILE A 317 -0.52 9.23 -5.04
N ASP A 318 -0.66 9.13 -3.73
CA ASP A 318 0.00 8.10 -2.94
C ASP A 318 -0.95 7.52 -1.90
N ILE A 319 -0.86 6.21 -1.64
CA ILE A 319 -1.72 5.48 -0.72
C ILE A 319 -0.87 4.72 0.26
N HIS A 320 -1.11 4.97 1.53
CA HIS A 320 -0.51 4.22 2.59
C HIS A 320 -1.17 2.84 2.68
N ARG A 321 -0.40 1.80 2.37
CA ARG A 321 -0.85 0.40 2.18
C ARG A 321 -1.67 -0.19 3.33
N GLU A 322 -1.40 0.25 4.56
CA GLU A 322 -2.06 -0.26 5.77
C GLU A 322 -3.19 0.62 6.31
N THR A 323 -3.01 1.94 6.28
CA THR A 323 -3.88 2.88 6.99
C THR A 323 -5.03 3.40 6.13
N ARG A 324 -5.07 3.00 4.85
CA ARG A 324 -6.04 3.50 3.85
C ARG A 324 -6.08 5.04 3.80
N ILE A 325 -4.92 5.66 4.03
CA ILE A 325 -4.75 7.10 3.85
C ILE A 325 -4.28 7.32 2.42
N MET A 326 -4.99 8.19 1.70
CA MET A 326 -4.66 8.60 0.34
C MET A 326 -4.29 10.08 0.33
N ILE A 327 -3.14 10.40 -0.23
CA ILE A 327 -2.68 11.76 -0.45
C ILE A 327 -2.83 12.05 -1.94
N VAL A 328 -3.50 13.14 -2.27
CA VAL A 328 -3.74 13.54 -3.65
C VAL A 328 -3.22 14.95 -3.84
N SER A 329 -2.35 15.13 -4.83
CA SER A 329 -1.92 16.45 -5.26
C SER A 329 -2.87 16.97 -6.33
N ASN A 330 -3.56 18.06 -6.00
CA ASN A 330 -4.49 18.77 -6.87
C ASN A 330 -3.89 20.11 -7.31
N LYS A 331 -4.33 20.58 -8.46
CA LYS A 331 -4.05 21.94 -8.92
C LYS A 331 -5.27 22.82 -8.64
N ILE A 332 -5.16 23.70 -7.65
CA ILE A 332 -6.24 24.64 -7.36
C ILE A 332 -6.14 25.80 -8.34
N ARG A 333 -7.17 25.97 -9.18
CA ARG A 333 -7.36 27.18 -9.99
C ARG A 333 -8.14 28.22 -9.18
N ASN A 334 -7.44 29.12 -8.48
CA ASN A 334 -8.02 30.32 -7.88
C ASN A 334 -7.83 31.51 -8.83
N GLY A 335 -8.57 31.54 -9.95
CA GLY A 335 -8.42 32.55 -11.00
C GLY A 335 -7.16 32.36 -11.85
N LEU A 336 -6.38 33.44 -12.10
CA LEU A 336 -5.18 33.45 -12.96
C LEU A 336 -3.94 32.75 -12.38
N ARG A 337 -4.02 32.13 -11.20
CA ARG A 337 -2.90 31.41 -10.58
C ARG A 337 -3.30 29.98 -10.26
N ALA A 338 -2.57 29.03 -10.85
CA ALA A 338 -2.53 27.64 -10.40
C ALA A 338 -1.63 27.55 -9.16
N ARG A 339 -2.12 26.91 -8.10
CA ARG A 339 -1.30 26.49 -6.96
C ARG A 339 -1.45 24.98 -6.78
N ASP A 340 -0.32 24.31 -6.56
CA ASP A 340 -0.31 22.90 -6.20
C ASP A 340 -0.70 22.77 -4.71
N SER A 341 -1.60 21.85 -4.41
CA SER A 341 -2.10 21.59 -3.06
C SER A 341 -2.24 20.09 -2.84
N ALA A 342 -1.78 19.60 -1.69
CA ALA A 342 -1.98 18.21 -1.30
C ALA A 342 -3.17 18.11 -0.35
N PHE A 343 -4.11 17.21 -0.67
CA PHE A 343 -5.23 16.86 0.18
C PHE A 343 -5.04 15.45 0.72
N VAL A 344 -5.41 15.25 1.98
CA VAL A 344 -5.36 13.95 2.65
C VAL A 344 -6.79 13.43 2.79
N TYR A 345 -7.04 12.26 2.22
CA TYR A 345 -8.30 11.55 2.27
C TYR A 345 -8.12 10.25 3.04
N LYS A 346 -9.12 9.90 3.85
CA LYS A 346 -9.22 8.58 4.47
C LYS A 346 -10.23 7.77 3.66
N ILE A 347 -9.79 6.68 3.05
CA ILE A 347 -10.59 5.82 2.16
C ILE A 347 -10.99 4.49 2.81
#